data_AF-A0A5K7XG06-F1
#
_entry.id   AF-A0A5K7XG06-F1
#
_cell.length_a   1.000
_cell.length_b   1.000
_cell.length_c   1.000
_cell.angle_alpha   90.00
_cell.angle_beta   90.00
_cell.angle_gamma   90.00
#
_symmetry.space_group_name_H-M   'P 1'
#
loop_
_entity.id
_entity.type
_entity.pdbx_description
1 polymer ?
#
loop_
_entity_poly.entity_id
_entity_poly.type
_entity_poly.pdbx_seq_one_letter_code
_entity_poly.pdbx_strand_id
1 'polypeptide(L)'
;MDLSRPAYCRTLAYRSFCDELSEINSADGLFRAAWAISQHEHPDADVAEGEATLANMISTIERRVRSNSVEAKLAHLHDVLFDLLGFRGNVEDYYAPSNSYLCDVLKTRRGLPITLTLLYRQVAQGIGLTVHGVNAPGHFLAEVETDSGSGQSMYVDPFFGGGLLHEEEVYERILQATGRKLDRSGNHLARATPRQWLGRMLNNLQAVFASTGRERDMYAMQEMQGLL
;
A
#
# COMPACT_ATOMS: atom_id res chain seq x y z
N MET A 1 30.01 9.48 -5.77
CA MET A 1 29.47 8.12 -5.90
C MET A 1 28.67 8.08 -7.18
N ASP A 2 28.94 7.09 -8.03
CA ASP A 2 28.10 6.83 -9.19
C ASP A 2 26.77 6.27 -8.67
N LEU A 3 25.70 7.08 -8.71
CA LEU A 3 24.35 6.65 -8.32
C LEU A 3 23.82 5.53 -9.23
N SER A 4 24.54 5.15 -10.29
CA SER A 4 24.14 4.04 -11.19
C SER A 4 24.35 2.63 -10.62
N ARG A 5 25.06 2.51 -9.48
CA ARG A 5 25.35 1.23 -8.81
C ARG A 5 25.17 1.33 -7.28
N PRO A 6 24.11 0.71 -6.72
CA PRO A 6 23.98 0.57 -5.26
C PRO A 6 25.08 -0.33 -4.69
N ALA A 7 25.48 -0.10 -3.44
CA ALA A 7 26.42 -0.94 -2.71
C ALA A 7 25.73 -2.17 -2.07
N TYR A 8 24.48 -2.04 -1.65
CA TYR A 8 23.76 -3.09 -0.92
C TYR A 8 22.54 -3.61 -1.69
N CYS A 9 21.75 -2.71 -2.25
CA CYS A 9 20.57 -3.06 -3.02
C CYS A 9 20.94 -3.83 -4.29
N ARG A 10 20.04 -4.69 -4.75
CA ARG A 10 20.24 -5.40 -6.02
C ARG A 10 20.16 -4.38 -7.15
N THR A 11 21.14 -4.40 -8.05
CA THR A 11 21.28 -3.37 -9.08
C THR A 11 20.04 -3.24 -9.98
N LEU A 12 19.39 -4.34 -10.35
CA LEU A 12 18.17 -4.30 -11.15
C LEU A 12 17.01 -3.67 -10.37
N ALA A 13 16.75 -4.15 -9.14
CA ALA A 13 15.72 -3.59 -8.25
C ALA A 13 15.91 -2.08 -8.01
N TYR A 14 17.14 -1.64 -7.75
CA TYR A 14 17.46 -0.22 -7.55
C TYR A 14 17.21 0.62 -8.80
N ARG A 15 17.59 0.12 -9.99
CA ARG A 15 17.36 0.81 -11.26
C ARG A 15 15.87 0.90 -11.58
N SER A 16 15.14 -0.20 -11.45
CA SER A 16 13.69 -0.22 -11.59
C SER A 16 13.03 0.77 -10.63
N PHE A 17 13.48 0.84 -9.37
CA PHE A 17 12.98 1.85 -8.44
C PHE A 17 13.25 3.28 -8.93
N CYS A 18 14.46 3.59 -9.37
CA CYS A 18 14.80 4.91 -9.94
C CYS A 18 13.94 5.28 -11.15
N ASP A 19 13.75 4.34 -12.07
CA ASP A 19 12.97 4.55 -13.29
C ASP A 19 11.52 4.89 -12.93
N GLU A 20 10.91 4.11 -12.02
CA GLU A 20 9.53 4.32 -11.58
C GLU A 20 9.35 5.57 -10.72
N LEU A 21 10.40 6.05 -10.03
CA LEU A 21 10.34 7.33 -9.32
C LEU A 21 10.13 8.53 -10.25
N SER A 22 10.60 8.45 -11.51
CA SER A 22 10.38 9.51 -12.50
C SER A 22 8.91 9.64 -12.90
N GLU A 23 8.17 8.53 -12.83
CA GLU A 23 6.74 8.41 -13.16
C GLU A 23 5.87 8.20 -11.91
N ILE A 24 6.37 8.54 -10.71
CA ILE A 24 5.72 8.18 -9.42
C ILE A 24 4.29 8.73 -9.26
N ASN A 25 3.96 9.81 -9.97
CA ASN A 25 2.63 10.43 -9.94
C ASN A 25 1.68 9.88 -11.02
N SER A 26 2.14 8.95 -11.86
CA SER A 26 1.29 8.23 -12.80
C SER A 26 0.34 7.26 -12.07
N ALA A 27 -0.59 6.67 -12.81
CA ALA A 27 -1.54 5.69 -12.26
C ALA A 27 -0.82 4.47 -11.65
N ASP A 28 0.27 4.01 -12.27
CA ASP A 28 0.96 2.77 -11.92
C ASP A 28 2.32 2.98 -11.28
N GLY A 29 2.94 4.17 -11.40
CA GLY A 29 4.32 4.42 -10.95
C GLY A 29 4.55 4.15 -9.47
N LEU A 30 3.60 4.51 -8.59
CA LEU A 30 3.69 4.15 -7.17
C LEU A 30 3.68 2.63 -6.94
N PHE A 31 2.81 1.90 -7.65
CA PHE A 31 2.72 0.44 -7.55
C PHE A 31 4.01 -0.22 -8.04
N ARG A 32 4.54 0.21 -9.19
CA ARG A 32 5.77 -0.33 -9.77
C ARG A 32 7.02 0.02 -8.94
N ALA A 33 7.11 1.24 -8.40
CA ALA A 33 8.16 1.59 -7.46
C ALA A 33 8.10 0.72 -6.18
N ALA A 34 6.91 0.49 -5.63
CA ALA A 34 6.74 -0.43 -4.50
C ALA A 34 7.05 -1.89 -4.88
N TRP A 35 6.79 -2.30 -6.12
CA TRP A 35 7.18 -3.60 -6.64
C TRP A 35 8.70 -3.75 -6.73
N ALA A 36 9.42 -2.72 -7.16
CA ALA A 36 10.87 -2.72 -7.23
C ALA A 36 11.54 -2.92 -5.85
N ILE A 37 10.90 -2.48 -4.75
CA ILE A 37 11.33 -2.83 -3.39
C ILE A 37 11.29 -4.35 -3.18
N SER A 38 10.23 -5.01 -3.66
CA SER A 38 10.07 -6.47 -3.59
C SER A 38 11.15 -7.21 -4.38
N GLN A 39 11.60 -6.64 -5.50
CA GLN A 39 12.65 -7.22 -6.34
C GLN A 39 14.03 -7.27 -5.67
N HIS A 40 14.23 -6.48 -4.59
CA HIS A 40 15.44 -6.63 -3.78
C HIS A 40 15.51 -7.99 -3.09
N GLU A 41 14.40 -8.54 -2.63
CA GLU A 41 14.32 -9.88 -2.03
C GLU A 41 14.03 -10.95 -3.09
N HIS A 42 13.14 -10.66 -4.03
CA HIS A 42 12.62 -11.56 -5.04
C HIS A 42 13.06 -11.13 -6.44
N PRO A 43 14.28 -11.48 -6.89
CA PRO A 43 14.87 -10.88 -8.09
C PRO A 43 14.12 -11.29 -9.37
N ASP A 44 13.40 -12.41 -9.31
CA ASP A 44 12.61 -12.97 -10.42
C ASP A 44 11.14 -12.53 -10.38
N ALA A 45 10.75 -11.64 -9.44
CA ALA A 45 9.39 -11.14 -9.37
C ALA A 45 9.07 -10.22 -10.55
N ASP A 46 8.28 -10.73 -11.50
CA ASP A 46 7.83 -10.00 -12.67
C ASP A 46 6.65 -9.06 -12.33
N VAL A 47 6.85 -7.76 -12.53
CA VAL A 47 5.83 -6.75 -12.29
C VAL A 47 4.62 -6.93 -13.20
N ALA A 48 4.81 -7.46 -14.42
CA ALA A 48 3.72 -7.70 -15.36
C ALA A 48 2.76 -8.77 -14.85
N GLU A 49 3.23 -9.78 -14.12
CA GLU A 49 2.37 -10.76 -13.46
C GLU A 49 1.51 -10.10 -12.35
N GLY A 50 2.10 -9.18 -11.60
CA GLY A 50 1.39 -8.38 -10.60
C GLY A 50 0.28 -7.52 -11.21
N GLU A 51 0.60 -6.79 -12.28
CA GLU A 51 -0.35 -5.96 -13.02
C GLU A 51 -1.47 -6.80 -13.66
N ALA A 52 -1.13 -7.94 -14.26
CA ALA A 52 -2.13 -8.87 -14.80
C ALA A 52 -3.06 -9.40 -13.72
N THR A 53 -2.52 -9.66 -12.52
CA THR A 53 -3.33 -10.08 -11.36
C THR A 53 -4.32 -8.98 -10.96
N LEU A 54 -3.88 -7.72 -10.90
CA LEU A 54 -4.75 -6.58 -10.61
C LEU A 54 -5.81 -6.36 -11.70
N ALA A 55 -5.43 -6.43 -12.97
CA ALA A 55 -6.34 -6.32 -14.11
C ALA A 55 -7.45 -7.39 -14.04
N ASN A 56 -7.10 -8.63 -13.66
CA ASN A 56 -8.08 -9.70 -13.45
C ASN A 56 -9.06 -9.39 -12.31
N MET A 57 -8.61 -8.75 -11.22
CA MET A 57 -9.50 -8.30 -10.14
C MET A 57 -10.44 -7.21 -10.63
N ILE A 58 -9.91 -6.19 -11.31
CA ILE A 58 -10.67 -5.07 -11.90
C ILE A 58 -11.77 -5.61 -12.83
N SER A 59 -11.40 -6.43 -13.82
CA SER A 59 -12.38 -7.00 -14.74
C SER A 59 -13.41 -7.92 -14.06
N THR A 60 -13.03 -8.58 -12.95
CA THR A 60 -13.99 -9.37 -12.17
C THR A 60 -15.02 -8.49 -11.48
N ILE A 61 -14.62 -7.32 -10.96
CA ILE A 61 -15.51 -6.34 -10.35
C ILE A 61 -16.41 -5.70 -11.42
N GLU A 62 -15.84 -5.24 -12.53
CA GLU A 62 -16.58 -4.58 -13.62
C GLU A 62 -17.70 -5.46 -14.19
N ARG A 63 -17.47 -6.77 -14.31
CA ARG A 63 -18.51 -7.73 -14.75
C ARG A 63 -19.68 -7.87 -13.77
N ARG A 64 -19.50 -7.51 -12.50
CA ARG A 64 -20.52 -7.60 -11.43
C ARG A 64 -21.27 -6.30 -11.24
N VAL A 65 -20.58 -5.17 -11.42
CA VAL A 65 -21.14 -3.82 -11.24
C VAL A 65 -22.17 -3.52 -12.32
N ARG A 66 -23.44 -3.34 -11.92
CA ARG A 66 -24.53 -2.92 -12.82
C ARG A 66 -24.86 -1.43 -12.75
N SER A 67 -24.51 -0.79 -11.63
CA SER A 67 -24.71 0.64 -11.36
C SER A 67 -23.36 1.34 -11.33
N ASN A 68 -23.26 2.51 -11.95
CA ASN A 68 -22.03 3.31 -11.90
C ASN A 68 -21.87 4.15 -10.61
N SER A 69 -22.72 3.95 -9.60
CA SER A 69 -22.59 4.67 -8.33
C SER A 69 -21.34 4.23 -7.55
N VAL A 70 -20.80 5.14 -6.75
CA VAL A 70 -19.59 4.89 -5.94
C VAL A 70 -19.83 3.76 -4.94
N GLU A 71 -21.01 3.73 -4.31
CA GLU A 71 -21.40 2.71 -3.33
C GLU A 71 -21.47 1.33 -3.96
N ALA A 72 -22.02 1.20 -5.17
CA ALA A 72 -22.11 -0.08 -5.86
C ALA A 72 -20.73 -0.62 -6.25
N LYS A 73 -19.84 0.26 -6.73
CA LYS A 73 -18.45 -0.09 -7.03
C LYS A 73 -17.67 -0.49 -5.78
N LEU A 74 -17.85 0.27 -4.69
CA LEU A 74 -17.20 0.03 -3.40
C LEU A 74 -17.65 -1.31 -2.80
N ALA A 75 -18.94 -1.62 -2.83
CA ALA A 75 -19.47 -2.89 -2.35
C ALA A 75 -18.87 -4.08 -3.12
N HIS A 76 -18.86 -4.03 -4.46
CA HIS A 76 -18.27 -5.12 -5.26
C HIS A 76 -16.75 -5.21 -5.17
N LEU A 77 -16.06 -4.10 -4.94
CA LEU A 77 -14.64 -4.09 -4.62
C LEU A 77 -14.38 -4.86 -3.31
N HIS A 78 -15.18 -4.61 -2.28
CA HIS A 78 -15.07 -5.28 -0.97
C HIS A 78 -15.40 -6.77 -1.08
N ASP A 79 -16.51 -7.12 -1.76
CA ASP A 79 -16.90 -8.51 -2.01
C ASP A 79 -15.77 -9.30 -2.69
N VAL A 80 -15.09 -8.68 -3.67
CA VAL A 80 -14.00 -9.34 -4.41
C VAL A 80 -12.74 -9.44 -3.56
N LEU A 81 -12.25 -8.33 -3.01
CA LEU A 81 -10.96 -8.32 -2.31
C LEU A 81 -11.03 -9.07 -0.97
N PHE A 82 -12.07 -8.83 -0.18
CA PHE A 82 -12.11 -9.29 1.20
C PHE A 82 -12.88 -10.60 1.35
N ASP A 83 -14.08 -10.72 0.76
CA ASP A 83 -14.89 -11.93 0.94
C ASP A 83 -14.48 -13.08 0.01
N LEU A 84 -14.25 -12.78 -1.27
CA LEU A 84 -13.89 -13.81 -2.25
C LEU A 84 -12.41 -14.16 -2.23
N LEU A 85 -11.53 -13.14 -2.27
CA LEU A 85 -10.08 -13.35 -2.33
C LEU A 85 -9.44 -13.45 -0.95
N GLY A 86 -10.09 -12.97 0.12
CA GLY A 86 -9.61 -13.13 1.48
C GLY A 86 -8.39 -12.28 1.83
N PHE A 87 -8.21 -11.11 1.19
CA PHE A 87 -7.17 -10.16 1.58
C PHE A 87 -7.41 -9.68 3.01
N ARG A 88 -6.37 -9.74 3.84
CA ARG A 88 -6.42 -9.26 5.23
C ARG A 88 -5.03 -9.09 5.82
N GLY A 89 -4.96 -8.36 6.90
CA GLY A 89 -3.76 -8.20 7.70
C GLY A 89 -3.16 -9.53 8.15
N ASN A 90 -1.84 -9.57 8.24
CA ASN A 90 -1.13 -10.64 8.91
C ASN A 90 -0.94 -10.31 10.40
N VAL A 91 -1.95 -10.58 11.22
CA VAL A 91 -1.87 -10.31 12.67
C VAL A 91 -0.99 -11.34 13.37
N GLU A 92 -0.95 -12.57 12.86
CA GLU A 92 -0.20 -13.69 13.44
C GLU A 92 1.31 -13.49 13.31
N ASP A 93 1.76 -12.94 12.18
CA ASP A 93 3.17 -12.64 11.93
C ASP A 93 3.31 -11.25 11.30
N TYR A 94 2.96 -10.21 12.06
CA TYR A 94 2.92 -8.83 11.59
C TYR A 94 4.27 -8.33 11.08
N TYR A 95 5.35 -8.73 11.73
CA TYR A 95 6.70 -8.26 11.42
C TYR A 95 7.41 -9.09 10.35
N ALA A 96 6.73 -10.05 9.69
CA ALA A 96 7.30 -10.73 8.53
C ALA A 96 7.64 -9.73 7.40
N PRO A 97 8.88 -9.71 6.87
CA PRO A 97 9.23 -8.87 5.73
C PRO A 97 8.32 -9.09 4.51
N SER A 98 7.85 -10.33 4.30
CA SER A 98 6.95 -10.72 3.21
C SER A 98 5.65 -9.92 3.19
N ASN A 99 5.20 -9.39 4.34
CA ASN A 99 4.00 -8.54 4.38
C ASN A 99 4.20 -7.17 3.68
N SER A 100 5.45 -6.79 3.42
CA SER A 100 5.83 -5.55 2.72
C SER A 100 6.09 -5.74 1.22
N TYR A 101 6.27 -6.99 0.75
CA TYR A 101 6.59 -7.28 -0.64
C TYR A 101 5.31 -7.56 -1.43
N LEU A 102 4.98 -6.73 -2.42
CA LEU A 102 3.72 -6.83 -3.16
C LEU A 102 3.53 -8.19 -3.85
N CYS A 103 4.61 -8.79 -4.35
CA CYS A 103 4.57 -10.13 -4.94
C CYS A 103 4.15 -11.20 -3.94
N ASP A 104 4.56 -11.10 -2.67
CA ASP A 104 4.15 -12.02 -1.61
C ASP A 104 2.75 -11.71 -1.12
N VAL A 105 2.39 -10.43 -0.99
CA VAL A 105 1.04 -10.01 -0.58
C VAL A 105 0.00 -10.51 -1.57
N LEU A 106 0.25 -10.42 -2.88
CA LEU A 106 -0.67 -10.95 -3.90
C LEU A 106 -0.83 -12.48 -3.81
N LYS A 107 0.26 -13.21 -3.54
CA LYS A 107 0.26 -14.68 -3.42
C LYS A 107 -0.43 -15.17 -2.15
N THR A 108 -0.08 -14.57 -1.02
CA THR A 108 -0.54 -15.00 0.31
C THR A 108 -1.87 -14.39 0.72
N ARG A 109 -2.26 -13.28 0.06
CA ARG A 109 -3.36 -12.39 0.47
C ARG A 109 -3.18 -11.80 1.87
N ARG A 110 -1.94 -11.78 2.37
CA ARG A 110 -1.56 -11.25 3.69
C ARG A 110 -0.57 -10.12 3.52
N GLY A 111 -0.78 -9.03 4.25
CA GLY A 111 0.09 -7.86 4.16
C GLY A 111 0.00 -6.92 5.35
N LEU A 112 0.76 -5.83 5.26
CA LEU A 112 0.69 -4.69 6.17
C LEU A 112 -0.44 -3.73 5.78
N PRO A 113 -0.87 -2.83 6.68
CA PRO A 113 -1.87 -1.82 6.33
C PRO A 113 -1.48 -1.02 5.08
N ILE A 114 -0.21 -0.66 4.94
CA ILE A 114 0.29 0.15 3.83
C ILE A 114 0.31 -0.60 2.48
N THR A 115 0.59 -1.91 2.46
CA THR A 115 0.62 -2.70 1.22
C THR A 115 -0.78 -3.09 0.77
N LEU A 116 -1.64 -3.49 1.71
CA LEU A 116 -3.05 -3.80 1.42
C LEU A 116 -3.79 -2.55 0.93
N THR A 117 -3.50 -1.38 1.51
CA THR A 117 -4.06 -0.12 1.03
C THR A 117 -3.58 0.24 -0.38
N LEU A 118 -2.32 -0.07 -0.72
CA LEU A 118 -1.81 0.19 -2.07
C LEU A 118 -2.49 -0.69 -3.11
N LEU A 119 -2.64 -1.99 -2.83
CA LEU A 119 -3.40 -2.91 -3.69
C LEU A 119 -4.86 -2.48 -3.84
N TYR A 120 -5.50 -2.14 -2.71
CA TYR A 120 -6.87 -1.64 -2.68
C TYR A 120 -7.03 -0.40 -3.56
N ARG A 121 -6.13 0.59 -3.42
CA ARG A 121 -6.10 1.80 -4.25
C ARG A 121 -5.97 1.47 -5.74
N GLN A 122 -5.07 0.57 -6.12
CA GLN A 122 -4.82 0.25 -7.53
C GLN A 122 -6.06 -0.37 -8.18
N VAL A 123 -6.72 -1.32 -7.50
CA VAL A 123 -7.96 -1.93 -8.00
C VAL A 123 -9.11 -0.92 -8.03
N ALA A 124 -9.25 -0.11 -6.97
CA ALA A 124 -10.30 0.91 -6.88
C ALA A 124 -10.18 1.96 -8.00
N GLN A 125 -8.97 2.43 -8.30
CA GLN A 125 -8.72 3.36 -9.40
C GLN A 125 -9.05 2.73 -10.75
N GLY A 126 -8.72 1.45 -10.95
CA GLY A 126 -9.07 0.70 -12.16
C GLY A 126 -10.57 0.61 -12.44
N ILE A 127 -11.41 0.62 -11.40
CA ILE A 127 -12.88 0.65 -11.54
C ILE A 127 -13.47 2.08 -11.49
N GLY A 128 -12.60 3.10 -11.52
CA GLY A 128 -12.99 4.52 -11.55
C GLY A 128 -13.43 5.08 -10.20
N LEU A 129 -12.88 4.59 -9.09
CA LEU A 129 -12.99 5.23 -7.77
C LEU A 129 -11.74 6.07 -7.48
N THR A 130 -11.92 7.22 -6.85
CA THR A 130 -10.80 8.03 -6.37
C THR A 130 -10.44 7.61 -4.95
N VAL A 131 -9.22 7.08 -4.77
CA VAL A 131 -8.72 6.62 -3.48
C VAL A 131 -7.36 7.23 -3.16
N HIS A 132 -7.25 7.80 -1.96
CA HIS A 132 -6.04 8.34 -1.38
C HIS A 132 -5.56 7.47 -0.23
N GLY A 133 -4.25 7.45 0.03
CA GLY A 133 -3.71 6.83 1.24
C GLY A 133 -3.68 7.83 2.37
N VAL A 134 -3.95 7.39 3.59
CA VAL A 134 -3.94 8.24 4.80
C VAL A 134 -2.81 7.80 5.71
N ASN A 135 -1.86 8.70 5.95
CA ASN A 135 -0.65 8.42 6.71
C ASN A 135 -0.89 8.58 8.23
N ALA A 136 -1.79 7.78 8.80
CA ALA A 136 -2.13 7.85 10.21
C ALA A 136 -0.97 7.37 11.11
N PRO A 137 -0.76 7.94 12.30
CA PRO A 137 0.23 7.41 13.25
C PRO A 137 -0.09 5.97 13.64
N GLY A 138 0.89 5.07 13.53
CA GLY A 138 0.73 3.66 13.86
C GLY A 138 -0.11 2.82 12.88
N HIS A 139 -0.80 3.44 11.91
CA HIS A 139 -1.67 2.72 10.97
C HIS A 139 -1.72 3.34 9.56
N PHE A 140 -2.26 2.66 8.55
CA PHE A 140 -2.39 3.24 7.21
C PHE A 140 -3.75 2.85 6.62
N LEU A 141 -4.48 3.83 6.09
CA LEU A 141 -5.88 3.67 5.66
C LEU A 141 -6.08 4.15 4.23
N ALA A 142 -7.16 3.72 3.60
CA ALA A 142 -7.67 4.31 2.37
C ALA A 142 -8.71 5.39 2.71
N GLU A 143 -8.66 6.52 2.01
CA GLU A 143 -9.75 7.49 1.94
C GLU A 143 -10.37 7.39 0.54
N VAL A 144 -11.65 7.04 0.47
CA VAL A 144 -12.42 6.93 -0.78
C VAL A 144 -13.29 8.16 -0.92
N GLU A 145 -13.18 8.90 -2.03
CA GLU A 145 -14.08 10.02 -2.30
C GLU A 145 -15.46 9.47 -2.71
N THR A 146 -16.51 9.85 -1.98
CA THR A 146 -17.87 9.34 -2.19
C THR A 146 -18.68 10.19 -3.14
N ASP A 147 -18.29 11.44 -3.31
CA ASP A 147 -18.88 12.35 -4.27
C ASP A 147 -17.79 13.28 -4.84
N SER A 148 -17.68 13.25 -6.16
CA SER A 148 -16.62 13.94 -6.91
C SER A 148 -16.85 15.45 -6.88
N GLY A 149 -16.38 16.10 -5.82
CA GLY A 149 -16.34 17.56 -5.70
C GLY A 149 -17.03 18.17 -4.48
N SER A 150 -17.79 17.39 -3.70
CA SER A 150 -18.37 17.89 -2.44
C SER A 150 -17.42 17.77 -1.24
N GLY A 151 -16.29 17.07 -1.41
CA GLY A 151 -15.31 16.84 -0.35
C GLY A 151 -15.73 15.77 0.65
N GLN A 152 -16.80 15.01 0.37
CA GLN A 152 -17.19 13.86 1.18
C GLN A 152 -16.30 12.66 0.88
N SER A 153 -15.82 12.02 1.94
CA SER A 153 -15.02 10.80 1.85
C SER A 153 -15.35 9.83 2.97
N MET A 154 -15.01 8.57 2.73
CA MET A 154 -15.09 7.49 3.71
C MET A 154 -13.70 6.91 3.93
N TYR A 155 -13.38 6.60 5.18
CA TYR A 155 -12.16 5.85 5.49
C TYR A 155 -12.44 4.35 5.41
N VAL A 156 -11.50 3.62 4.84
CA VAL A 156 -11.55 2.17 4.69
C VAL A 156 -10.27 1.59 5.27
N ASP A 157 -10.40 0.48 5.98
CA ASP A 157 -9.28 -0.26 6.53
C ASP A 157 -9.08 -1.62 5.85
N PRO A 158 -8.27 -1.68 4.76
CA PRO A 158 -7.96 -2.94 4.09
C PRO A 158 -7.24 -3.97 4.97
N PHE A 159 -6.57 -3.55 6.05
CA PHE A 159 -5.92 -4.48 6.97
C PHE A 159 -6.96 -5.29 7.76
N PHE A 160 -8.07 -4.66 8.17
CA PHE A 160 -9.18 -5.31 8.84
C PHE A 160 -10.35 -5.62 7.90
N GLY A 161 -10.05 -6.08 6.68
CA GLY A 161 -11.05 -6.64 5.76
C GLY A 161 -11.99 -5.60 5.15
N GLY A 162 -11.56 -4.34 5.03
CA GLY A 162 -12.35 -3.30 4.38
C GLY A 162 -13.33 -2.57 5.29
N GLY A 163 -13.20 -2.68 6.62
CA GLY A 163 -14.08 -1.96 7.54
C GLY A 163 -14.21 -0.47 7.19
N LEU A 164 -15.45 -0.01 6.98
CA LEU A 164 -15.77 1.39 6.74
C LEU A 164 -15.77 2.15 8.05
N LEU A 165 -15.08 3.28 8.08
CA LEU A 165 -14.80 4.03 9.30
C LEU A 165 -15.22 5.48 9.19
N HIS A 166 -15.84 5.95 10.26
CA HIS A 166 -15.90 7.36 10.58
C HIS A 166 -14.59 7.83 11.22
N GLU A 167 -14.37 9.13 11.17
CA GLU A 167 -13.15 9.76 11.69
C GLU A 167 -12.88 9.40 13.16
N GLU A 168 -13.93 9.35 14.00
CA GLU A 168 -13.88 8.88 15.38
C GLU A 168 -13.18 7.51 15.51
N GLU A 169 -13.59 6.55 14.70
CA GLU A 169 -13.10 5.16 14.74
C GLU A 169 -11.67 5.06 14.23
N VAL A 170 -11.23 5.99 13.36
CA VAL A 170 -9.84 6.11 12.95
C VAL A 170 -8.98 6.55 14.14
N TYR A 171 -9.39 7.55 14.91
CA TYR A 171 -8.65 7.97 16.10
C TYR A 171 -8.60 6.88 17.19
N GLU A 172 -9.66 6.07 17.33
CA GLU A 172 -9.66 4.91 18.22
C GLU A 172 -8.64 3.86 17.79
N ARG A 173 -8.55 3.55 16.48
CA ARG A 173 -7.50 2.68 15.95
C ARG A 173 -6.11 3.21 16.20
N ILE A 174 -5.89 4.52 16.01
CA ILE A 174 -4.59 5.14 16.27
C ILE A 174 -4.23 5.01 17.75
N LEU A 175 -5.18 5.22 18.65
CA LEU A 175 -4.97 5.02 20.09
C LEU A 175 -4.58 3.57 20.41
N GLN A 176 -5.27 2.59 19.81
CA GLN A 176 -4.96 1.17 19.99
C GLN A 176 -3.56 0.80 19.46
N ALA A 177 -3.19 1.33 18.28
CA ALA A 177 -1.92 1.02 17.63
C ALA A 177 -0.71 1.71 18.29
N THR A 178 -0.89 2.93 18.82
CA THR A 178 0.21 3.75 19.35
C THR A 178 0.25 3.85 20.88
N GLY A 179 -0.83 3.47 21.56
CA GLY A 179 -1.04 3.72 22.99
C GLY A 179 -1.21 5.20 23.34
N ARG A 180 -1.33 6.09 22.35
CA ARG A 180 -1.37 7.55 22.55
C ARG A 180 -2.66 8.15 22.02
N LYS A 181 -3.33 8.95 22.86
CA LYS A 181 -4.47 9.77 22.43
C LYS A 181 -3.93 10.99 21.68
N LEU A 182 -4.32 11.14 20.42
CA LEU A 182 -3.99 12.29 19.60
C LEU A 182 -5.04 13.39 19.75
N ASP A 183 -4.61 14.64 19.55
CA ASP A 183 -5.52 15.78 19.45
C ASP A 183 -6.12 15.81 18.05
N ARG A 184 -7.45 15.96 17.96
CA ARG A 184 -8.17 16.04 16.68
C ARG A 184 -7.90 17.33 15.91
N SER A 185 -7.33 18.35 16.57
CA SER A 185 -6.91 19.58 15.90
C SER A 185 -5.68 19.41 14.99
N GLY A 186 -4.96 18.29 15.12
CA GLY A 186 -3.79 17.98 14.32
C GLY A 186 -4.12 17.43 12.92
N ASN A 187 -3.22 17.63 11.96
CA ASN A 187 -3.33 17.08 10.61
C ASN A 187 -2.93 15.58 10.57
N HIS A 188 -3.49 14.77 11.46
CA HIS A 188 -3.12 13.36 11.65
C HIS A 188 -3.66 12.43 10.56
N LEU A 189 -4.66 12.89 9.81
CA LEU A 189 -5.31 12.16 8.72
C LEU A 189 -4.96 12.72 7.34
N ALA A 190 -3.79 13.36 7.22
CA ALA A 190 -3.32 13.88 5.95
C ALA A 190 -3.16 12.78 4.89
N ARG A 191 -3.59 13.09 3.66
CA ARG A 191 -3.31 12.27 2.47
C ARG A 191 -1.80 12.11 2.29
N ALA A 192 -1.36 10.87 2.12
CA ALA A 192 0.02 10.52 1.86
C ALA A 192 0.39 10.87 0.42
N THR A 193 1.51 11.57 0.22
CA THR A 193 2.12 11.66 -1.12
C THR A 193 2.73 10.32 -1.52
N PRO A 194 2.91 10.03 -2.82
CA PRO A 194 3.58 8.80 -3.26
C PRO A 194 4.96 8.60 -2.63
N ARG A 195 5.75 9.67 -2.47
CA ARG A 195 7.06 9.61 -1.78
C ARG A 195 6.94 9.26 -0.31
N GLN A 196 5.95 9.83 0.40
CA GLN A 196 5.68 9.47 1.80
C GLN A 196 5.23 8.00 1.94
N TRP A 197 4.47 7.49 0.98
CA TRP A 197 4.03 6.10 0.94
C TRP A 197 5.22 5.14 0.82
N LEU A 198 6.07 5.34 -0.19
CA LEU A 198 7.29 4.54 -0.37
C LEU A 198 8.23 4.66 0.83
N GLY A 199 8.42 5.87 1.36
CA GLY A 199 9.28 6.09 2.52
C GLY A 199 8.81 5.33 3.76
N ARG A 200 7.49 5.25 3.97
CA ARG A 200 6.93 4.45 5.07
C ARG A 200 7.08 2.94 4.83
N MET A 201 6.96 2.46 3.59
CA MET A 201 7.23 1.05 3.27
C MET A 201 8.68 0.68 3.55
N LEU A 202 9.63 1.52 3.12
CA LEU A 202 11.06 1.32 3.37
C LEU A 202 11.40 1.40 4.86
N ASN A 203 10.80 2.32 5.61
CA ASN A 203 10.98 2.41 7.06
C ASN A 203 10.46 1.17 7.80
N ASN A 204 9.32 0.61 7.37
CA ASN A 204 8.82 -0.65 7.94
C ASN A 204 9.82 -1.79 7.75
N LEU A 205 10.36 -1.94 6.54
CA LEU A 205 11.38 -2.97 6.24
C LEU A 205 12.67 -2.74 7.01
N GLN A 206 13.17 -1.50 7.08
CA GLN A 206 14.35 -1.16 7.88
C GLN A 206 14.17 -1.53 9.36
N ALA A 207 13.01 -1.25 9.95
CA ALA A 207 12.72 -1.60 11.34
C ALA A 207 12.73 -3.12 11.56
N VAL A 208 12.15 -3.89 10.63
CA VAL A 208 12.16 -5.36 10.66
C VAL A 208 13.57 -5.91 10.50
N PHE A 209 14.36 -5.38 9.57
CA PHE A 209 15.72 -5.85 9.34
C PHE A 209 16.67 -5.51 10.49
N ALA A 210 16.52 -4.33 11.09
CA ALA A 210 17.27 -3.95 12.28
C ALA A 210 16.97 -4.89 13.46
N SER A 211 15.70 -5.26 13.68
CA SER A 211 15.32 -6.16 14.78
C SER A 211 15.72 -7.63 14.56
N THR A 212 15.93 -8.04 13.31
CA THR A 212 16.30 -9.41 12.92
C THR A 212 17.77 -9.59 12.56
N GLY A 213 18.59 -8.54 12.68
CA GLY A 213 20.03 -8.59 12.37
C GLY A 213 20.38 -8.66 10.88
N ARG A 214 19.42 -8.33 10.00
CA ARG A 214 19.58 -8.29 8.53
C ARG A 214 20.22 -6.97 8.07
N GLU A 215 21.40 -6.63 8.59
CA GLU A 215 22.02 -5.30 8.39
C GLU A 215 22.20 -4.94 6.91
N ARG A 216 22.60 -5.91 6.07
CA ARG A 216 22.81 -5.68 4.63
C ARG A 216 21.53 -5.22 3.94
N ASP A 217 20.40 -5.85 4.25
CA ASP A 217 19.11 -5.52 3.67
C ASP A 217 18.58 -4.18 4.21
N MET A 218 18.83 -3.90 5.50
CA MET A 218 18.56 -2.57 6.07
C MET A 218 19.29 -1.48 5.28
N TYR A 219 20.59 -1.66 4.99
CA TYR A 219 21.34 -0.70 4.18
C TYR A 219 20.82 -0.61 2.75
N ALA A 220 20.39 -1.71 2.15
CA ALA A 220 19.74 -1.69 0.83
C ALA A 220 18.46 -0.84 0.82
N MET A 221 17.64 -0.93 1.88
CA MET A 221 16.45 -0.09 2.01
C MET A 221 16.83 1.38 2.25
N GLN A 222 17.92 1.66 2.98
CA GLN A 222 18.44 3.03 3.16
C GLN A 222 18.93 3.65 1.84
N GLU A 223 19.52 2.85 0.95
CA GLU A 223 19.91 3.31 -0.39
C GLU A 223 18.70 3.73 -1.23
N MET A 224 17.62 2.94 -1.21
CA MET A 224 16.35 3.32 -1.86
C MET A 224 15.71 4.53 -1.18
N GLN A 225 15.78 4.60 0.16
CA GLN A 225 15.24 5.71 0.94
C GLN A 225 15.94 7.04 0.60
N GLY A 226 17.24 7.00 0.31
CA GLY A 226 18.02 8.18 -0.09
C GLY A 226 17.66 8.77 -1.45
N LEU A 227 16.81 8.10 -2.24
CA LEU A 227 16.28 8.60 -3.51
C LEU A 227 14.96 9.38 -3.35
N LEU A 228 14.26 9.17 -2.22
CA LEU A 228 12.99 9.82 -1.89
C LEU A 228 13.20 11.21 -1.30
#